data_AF-A0A2E5GUG3-F1
#
_entry.id   AF-A0A2E5GUG3-F1
#
_cell.length_a   1.000
_cell.length_b   1.000
_cell.length_c   1.000
_cell.angle_alpha   90.00
_cell.angle_beta   90.00
_cell.angle_gamma   90.00
#
_symmetry.space_group_name_H-M   'P 1'
#
loop_
_entity.id
_entity.type
_entity.pdbx_description
1 polymer ?
#
loop_
_entity_poly.entity_id
_entity_poly.type
_entity_poly.pdbx_seq_one_letter_code
_entity_poly.pdbx_strand_id
1 'polypeptide(L)'
;MVKKLKQKNKILFTIICFLFVSCSYKNCEDKNKIKDKISLTFNHMEDSIYNLESFVDFDSFTRNNPVISEYFFEINNSVNKKEELFNLINNVYFDSLYYEVKNTFQSFDLKKKEFESSFARLKTHLPQASIPQVSTIVSGFYNDVVLADNNIIIGLDYFLIEESKFKPQDIPSFILKRYNPDNLVPITMSVYCSQFNKINPLDNTMISEMLNFGKLYYLLQAIMPCEEPHKLIGYSLEEWDIVNQNEETIYGVFVDRKLFFETNHLTKNKYLSERPKTFEISPSCPGRIGAWLGWRIVESYMQNNPNVSIKELLENTNNKDIFFQSLYKPG
;
A
#
# COMPACT_ATOMS: atom_id res chain seq x y z
N MET A 1 -14.78 -46.95 -37.85
CA MET A 1 -14.55 -45.55 -38.30
C MET A 1 -14.98 -44.57 -37.20
N VAL A 2 -14.36 -44.60 -36.02
CA VAL A 2 -14.72 -43.72 -34.89
C VAL A 2 -13.45 -43.43 -34.08
N LYS A 3 -12.56 -42.57 -34.59
CA LYS A 3 -11.41 -42.08 -33.78
C LYS A 3 -10.84 -40.72 -34.20
N LYS A 4 -11.48 -39.99 -35.14
CA LYS A 4 -10.98 -38.68 -35.62
C LYS A 4 -11.79 -37.44 -35.19
N LEU A 5 -12.87 -37.59 -34.40
CA LEU A 5 -13.74 -36.46 -34.05
C LEU A 5 -13.51 -35.83 -32.65
N LYS A 6 -12.66 -36.41 -31.78
CA LYS A 6 -12.45 -35.89 -30.41
C LYS A 6 -11.27 -34.94 -30.23
N GLN A 7 -10.45 -34.72 -31.27
CA GLN A 7 -9.21 -33.94 -31.12
C GLN A 7 -9.33 -32.46 -31.56
N LYS A 8 -10.40 -32.08 -32.27
CA LYS A 8 -10.64 -30.68 -32.67
C LYS A 8 -11.30 -29.82 -31.59
N ASN A 9 -12.01 -30.40 -30.61
CA ASN A 9 -12.72 -29.64 -29.59
C ASN A 9 -11.88 -29.28 -28.34
N LYS A 10 -10.70 -29.88 -28.15
CA LYS A 10 -9.79 -29.46 -27.07
C LYS A 10 -8.95 -28.24 -27.46
N ILE A 11 -8.57 -28.11 -28.74
CA ILE A 11 -7.77 -26.97 -29.23
C ILE A 11 -8.59 -25.68 -29.25
N LEU A 12 -9.90 -25.77 -29.48
CA LEU A 12 -10.80 -24.60 -29.47
C LEU A 12 -11.04 -24.05 -28.05
N PHE A 13 -10.97 -24.90 -27.02
CA PHE A 13 -11.13 -24.46 -25.63
C PHE A 13 -9.84 -23.83 -25.05
N THR A 14 -8.67 -24.20 -25.57
CA THR A 14 -7.38 -23.62 -25.15
C THR A 14 -7.13 -22.23 -25.76
N ILE A 15 -7.77 -21.89 -26.88
CA ILE A 15 -7.65 -20.55 -27.52
C ILE A 15 -8.58 -19.50 -26.87
N ILE A 16 -9.66 -19.91 -26.20
CA ILE A 16 -10.59 -18.98 -25.53
C ILE A 16 -10.04 -18.46 -24.19
N CYS A 17 -9.17 -19.20 -23.51
CA CYS A 17 -8.50 -18.72 -22.28
C CYS A 17 -7.38 -17.69 -22.54
N PHE A 18 -6.87 -17.57 -23.77
CA PHE A 18 -5.82 -16.59 -24.09
C PHE A 18 -6.35 -15.19 -24.46
N LEU A 19 -7.68 -15.02 -24.61
CA LEU A 19 -8.28 -13.74 -25.01
C LEU A 19 -8.71 -12.84 -23.84
N PHE A 20 -8.74 -13.34 -22.60
CA PHE A 20 -9.12 -12.53 -21.43
C PHE A 20 -7.94 -11.81 -20.76
N VAL A 21 -6.69 -12.19 -21.03
CA VAL A 21 -5.51 -11.51 -20.45
C VAL A 21 -5.19 -10.19 -21.18
N SER A 22 -5.69 -10.00 -22.41
CA SER A 22 -5.35 -8.83 -23.24
C SER A 22 -6.18 -7.57 -22.96
N CYS A 23 -7.35 -7.68 -22.30
CA CYS A 23 -8.21 -6.52 -22.04
C CYS A 23 -7.78 -5.68 -20.83
N SER A 24 -7.09 -6.27 -19.85
CA SER A 24 -6.51 -5.52 -18.72
C SER A 24 -5.34 -4.64 -19.18
N TYR A 25 -4.41 -5.22 -19.97
CA TYR A 25 -3.19 -4.55 -20.41
C TYR A 25 -3.44 -3.37 -21.36
N LYS A 26 -4.37 -3.51 -22.32
CA LYS A 26 -4.74 -2.41 -23.25
C LYS A 26 -5.36 -1.20 -22.53
N ASN A 27 -6.10 -1.43 -21.45
CA ASN A 27 -6.71 -0.35 -20.66
C ASN A 27 -5.69 0.42 -19.81
N CYS A 28 -4.58 -0.20 -19.43
CA CYS A 28 -3.51 0.48 -18.71
C CYS A 28 -2.73 1.46 -19.60
N GLU A 29 -2.43 1.10 -20.86
CA GLU A 29 -1.69 1.98 -21.78
C GLU A 29 -2.42 3.31 -22.06
N ASP A 30 -3.74 3.31 -22.24
CA ASP A 30 -4.51 4.54 -22.42
C ASP A 30 -4.63 5.37 -21.13
N LYS A 31 -4.72 4.73 -19.95
CA LYS A 31 -4.65 5.38 -18.63
C LYS A 31 -3.24 5.82 -18.22
N ASN A 32 -2.22 5.43 -18.99
CA ASN A 32 -0.83 5.85 -18.85
C ASN A 32 -0.48 7.13 -19.64
N LYS A 33 -1.44 7.71 -20.38
CA LYS A 33 -1.27 9.03 -21.01
C LYS A 33 -1.27 10.13 -19.94
N ILE A 34 -0.10 10.36 -19.37
CA ILE A 34 0.14 11.44 -18.40
C ILE A 34 0.44 12.72 -19.16
N LYS A 35 -0.31 13.78 -18.87
CA LYS A 35 -0.18 15.09 -19.53
C LYS A 35 1.10 15.82 -19.12
N ASP A 36 1.41 15.78 -17.82
CA ASP A 36 2.53 16.49 -17.21
C ASP A 36 3.55 15.48 -16.68
N LYS A 37 4.79 15.52 -17.20
CA LYS A 37 5.87 14.67 -16.69
C LYS A 37 6.43 15.27 -15.39
N ILE A 38 6.56 14.44 -14.37
CA ILE A 38 7.25 14.79 -13.12
C ILE A 38 8.56 14.03 -13.09
N SER A 39 9.63 14.72 -12.72
CA SER A 39 10.91 14.11 -12.38
C SER A 39 11.06 14.09 -10.88
N LEU A 40 11.35 12.92 -10.31
CA LEU A 40 11.66 12.78 -8.89
C LEU A 40 13.18 12.70 -8.69
N THR A 41 13.64 13.26 -7.57
CA THR A 41 15.01 13.06 -7.10
C THR A 41 15.06 11.79 -6.28
N PHE A 42 16.01 10.91 -6.59
CA PHE A 42 16.28 9.69 -5.82
C PHE A 42 17.65 9.80 -5.16
N ASN A 43 17.69 9.50 -3.86
CA ASN A 43 18.91 9.49 -3.06
C ASN A 43 19.15 8.08 -2.53
N HIS A 44 20.01 7.34 -3.23
CA HIS A 44 20.36 5.95 -2.92
C HIS A 44 21.48 5.92 -1.87
N MET A 45 21.16 5.51 -0.65
CA MET A 45 22.07 5.57 0.51
C MET A 45 22.51 4.19 0.99
N GLU A 46 22.12 3.13 0.30
CA GLU A 46 22.47 1.74 0.64
C GLU A 46 23.98 1.56 0.69
N ASP A 47 24.68 2.04 -0.35
CA ASP A 47 26.15 1.95 -0.44
C ASP A 47 26.82 2.86 0.61
N SER A 48 26.22 4.01 0.93
CA SER A 48 26.74 4.90 1.98
C SER A 48 26.67 4.27 3.37
N ILE A 49 25.61 3.51 3.67
CA ILE A 49 25.45 2.83 4.95
C ILE A 49 26.29 1.56 5.01
N TYR A 50 26.35 0.80 3.93
CA TYR A 50 27.18 -0.42 3.86
C TYR A 50 28.67 -0.15 4.09
N ASN A 51 29.19 0.99 3.64
CA ASN A 51 30.60 1.35 3.79
C ASN A 51 30.94 1.98 5.16
N LEU A 52 30.02 1.96 6.15
CA LEU A 52 30.31 2.45 7.50
C LEU A 52 31.02 1.36 8.31
N GLU A 53 32.32 1.53 8.55
CA GLU A 53 33.16 0.49 9.20
C GLU A 53 33.18 0.61 10.74
N SER A 54 32.79 1.75 11.29
CA SER A 54 32.87 2.02 12.73
C SER A 54 31.70 2.84 13.27
N PHE A 55 31.51 2.81 14.59
CA PHE A 55 30.53 3.66 15.27
C PHE A 55 30.81 5.16 15.02
N VAL A 56 32.07 5.54 14.84
CA VAL A 56 32.45 6.93 14.52
C VAL A 56 31.94 7.33 13.15
N ASP A 57 32.01 6.44 12.16
CA ASP A 57 31.47 6.67 10.82
C ASP A 57 29.94 6.77 10.86
N PHE A 58 29.28 5.88 11.61
CA PHE A 58 27.83 5.94 11.80
C PHE A 58 27.39 7.22 12.53
N ASP A 59 28.09 7.63 13.58
CA ASP A 59 27.82 8.89 14.26
C ASP A 59 28.00 10.10 13.32
N SER A 60 29.04 10.09 12.49
CA SER A 60 29.25 11.11 11.44
C SER A 60 28.13 11.11 10.40
N PHE A 61 27.72 9.93 9.94
CA PHE A 61 26.60 9.75 9.01
C PHE A 61 25.30 10.33 9.59
N THR A 62 24.97 10.03 10.84
CA THR A 62 23.74 10.54 11.49
C THR A 62 23.75 12.06 11.64
N ARG A 63 24.92 12.66 11.96
CA ARG A 63 25.09 14.12 12.01
C ARG A 63 24.95 14.79 10.64
N ASN A 64 25.44 14.16 9.59
CA ASN A 64 25.38 14.69 8.22
C ASN A 64 24.00 14.45 7.56
N ASN A 65 23.17 13.57 8.11
CA ASN A 65 21.85 13.23 7.59
C ASN A 65 20.77 13.39 8.68
N PRO A 66 20.53 14.62 9.18
CA PRO A 66 19.67 14.86 10.34
C PRO A 66 18.23 14.37 10.15
N VAL A 67 17.65 14.53 8.95
CA VAL A 67 16.28 14.05 8.66
C VAL A 67 16.18 12.52 8.81
N ILE A 68 17.16 11.78 8.31
CA ILE A 68 17.19 10.31 8.45
C ILE A 68 17.46 9.93 9.91
N SER A 69 18.39 10.61 10.57
CA SER A 69 18.70 10.37 11.98
C SER A 69 17.51 10.60 12.91
N GLU A 70 16.75 11.67 12.69
CA GLU A 70 15.64 12.08 13.55
C GLU A 70 14.38 11.27 13.26
N TYR A 71 13.99 11.13 11.99
CA TYR A 71 12.70 10.55 11.65
C TYR A 71 12.77 9.07 11.27
N PHE A 72 13.78 8.66 10.49
CA PHE A 72 13.89 7.26 10.09
C PHE A 72 14.49 6.40 11.20
N PHE A 73 15.54 6.87 11.87
CA PHE A 73 16.23 6.15 12.94
C PHE A 73 15.74 6.51 14.36
N GLU A 74 14.94 7.55 14.51
CA GLU A 74 14.35 7.98 15.79
C GLU A 74 15.38 8.17 16.91
N ILE A 75 16.60 8.61 16.55
CA ILE A 75 17.72 8.67 17.48
C ILE A 75 17.44 9.63 18.64
N ASN A 76 16.75 10.75 18.41
CA ASN A 76 16.36 11.72 19.44
C ASN A 76 17.54 12.13 20.38
N ASN A 77 18.74 12.29 19.83
CA ASN A 77 20.00 12.53 20.55
C ASN A 77 20.43 11.44 21.57
N SER A 78 19.87 10.23 21.49
CA SER A 78 20.22 9.09 22.35
C SER A 78 21.44 8.34 21.84
N VAL A 79 22.53 8.35 22.62
CA VAL A 79 23.75 7.58 22.31
C VAL A 79 23.47 6.08 22.30
N ASN A 80 22.73 5.58 23.30
CA ASN A 80 22.36 4.16 23.38
C ASN A 80 21.58 3.72 22.13
N LYS A 81 20.70 4.59 21.60
CA LYS A 81 19.95 4.29 20.38
C LYS A 81 20.88 4.22 19.16
N LYS A 82 21.88 5.11 19.06
CA LYS A 82 22.88 5.02 17.99
C LYS A 82 23.67 3.72 18.07
N GLU A 83 24.04 3.27 19.26
CA GLU A 83 24.76 1.99 19.44
C GLU A 83 23.89 0.79 19.04
N GLU A 84 22.61 0.76 19.43
CA GLU A 84 21.64 -0.25 19.01
C GLU A 84 21.52 -0.31 17.48
N LEU A 85 21.35 0.84 16.83
CA LEU A 85 21.24 0.95 15.37
C LEU A 85 22.53 0.57 14.65
N PHE A 86 23.68 0.96 15.19
CA PHE A 86 24.97 0.56 14.64
C PHE A 86 25.12 -0.97 14.70
N ASN A 87 24.66 -1.62 15.78
CA ASN A 87 24.68 -3.08 15.86
C ASN A 87 23.76 -3.75 14.83
N LEU A 88 22.70 -3.08 14.35
CA LEU A 88 21.86 -3.61 13.26
C LEU A 88 22.62 -3.66 11.93
N ILE A 89 23.50 -2.69 11.66
CA ILE A 89 24.27 -2.65 10.41
C ILE A 89 25.66 -3.28 10.53
N ASN A 90 26.19 -3.42 11.74
CA ASN A 90 27.49 -4.04 12.03
C ASN A 90 27.32 -5.45 12.62
N ASN A 91 26.57 -6.31 11.93
CA ASN A 91 26.41 -7.71 12.32
C ASN A 91 26.83 -8.66 11.18
N VAL A 92 27.10 -9.91 11.54
CA VAL A 92 27.66 -10.93 10.62
C VAL A 92 26.77 -11.28 9.41
N TYR A 93 25.50 -10.87 9.41
CA TYR A 93 24.54 -11.11 8.35
C TYR A 93 24.28 -9.89 7.46
N PHE A 94 24.72 -8.70 7.88
CA PHE A 94 24.38 -7.45 7.19
C PHE A 94 24.90 -7.40 5.75
N ASP A 95 26.12 -7.89 5.50
CA ASP A 95 26.67 -7.99 4.14
C ASP A 95 25.77 -8.82 3.22
N SER A 96 25.28 -9.95 3.72
CA SER A 96 24.39 -10.83 2.93
C SER A 96 23.05 -10.17 2.66
N LEU A 97 22.48 -9.47 3.66
CA LEU A 97 21.26 -8.68 3.48
C LEU A 97 21.45 -7.57 2.43
N TYR A 98 22.53 -6.79 2.54
CA TYR A 98 22.86 -5.73 1.60
C TYR A 98 22.98 -6.26 0.17
N TYR A 99 23.73 -7.35 -0.06
CA TYR A 99 23.86 -7.93 -1.39
C TYR A 99 22.54 -8.48 -1.93
N GLU A 100 21.68 -9.02 -1.07
CA GLU A 100 20.34 -9.46 -1.49
C GLU A 100 19.44 -8.29 -1.89
N VAL A 101 19.51 -7.15 -1.18
CA VAL A 101 18.85 -5.90 -1.58
C VAL A 101 19.40 -5.41 -2.93
N LYS A 102 20.72 -5.33 -3.10
CA LYS A 102 21.34 -4.91 -4.37
C LYS A 102 20.95 -5.82 -5.53
N ASN A 103 20.83 -7.12 -5.28
CA ASN A 103 20.40 -8.09 -6.30
C ASN A 103 18.90 -7.98 -6.62
N THR A 104 18.07 -7.69 -5.63
CA THR A 104 16.62 -7.49 -5.83
C THR A 104 16.33 -6.20 -6.60
N PHE A 105 17.08 -5.14 -6.29
CA PHE A 105 16.92 -3.80 -6.87
C PHE A 105 18.10 -3.42 -7.79
N GLN A 106 18.57 -4.34 -8.64
CA GLN A 106 19.69 -4.10 -9.57
C GLN A 106 19.48 -2.87 -10.47
N SER A 107 18.24 -2.63 -10.89
CA SER A 107 17.81 -1.40 -11.55
C SER A 107 16.61 -0.83 -10.82
N PHE A 108 16.69 0.45 -10.48
CA PHE A 108 15.59 1.20 -9.88
C PHE A 108 14.73 1.94 -10.93
N ASP A 109 15.02 1.77 -12.23
CA ASP A 109 14.38 2.55 -13.30
C ASP A 109 12.88 2.30 -13.43
N LEU A 110 12.45 1.05 -13.24
CA LEU A 110 11.03 0.70 -13.25
C LEU A 110 10.30 1.34 -12.06
N LYS A 111 10.86 1.19 -10.86
CA LYS A 111 10.30 1.79 -9.63
C LYS A 111 10.26 3.31 -9.72
N LYS A 112 11.32 3.93 -10.28
CA LYS A 112 11.35 5.35 -10.60
C LYS A 112 10.20 5.78 -11.51
N LYS A 113 9.98 5.07 -12.63
CA LYS A 113 8.86 5.37 -13.55
C LYS A 113 7.49 5.21 -12.89
N GLU A 114 7.32 4.17 -12.06
CA GLU A 114 6.10 3.93 -11.29
C GLU A 114 5.83 5.09 -10.32
N PHE A 115 6.84 5.54 -9.57
CA PHE A 115 6.75 6.71 -8.70
C PHE A 115 6.42 7.98 -9.48
N GLU A 116 7.22 8.33 -10.50
CA GLU A 116 7.02 9.55 -11.31
C GLU A 116 5.62 9.60 -11.93
N SER A 117 5.13 8.44 -12.39
CA SER A 117 3.79 8.31 -12.95
C SER A 117 2.69 8.51 -11.90
N SER A 118 2.88 7.94 -10.71
CA SER A 118 1.93 8.07 -9.60
C SER A 118 1.85 9.51 -9.10
N PHE A 119 3.00 10.17 -8.95
CA PHE A 119 3.08 11.59 -8.55
C PHE A 119 2.50 12.54 -9.60
N ALA A 120 2.71 12.26 -10.89
CA ALA A 120 2.12 13.06 -11.96
C ALA A 120 0.59 13.02 -11.94
N ARG A 121 0.00 11.84 -11.73
CA ARG A 121 -1.46 11.72 -11.55
C ARG A 121 -1.92 12.35 -10.25
N LEU A 122 -1.15 12.20 -9.17
CA LEU A 122 -1.45 12.86 -7.91
C LEU A 122 -1.56 14.38 -8.09
N LYS A 123 -0.65 15.02 -8.83
CA LYS A 123 -0.73 16.47 -9.11
C LYS A 123 -1.94 16.87 -9.95
N THR A 124 -2.47 15.97 -10.77
CA THR A 124 -3.71 16.20 -11.51
C THR A 124 -4.91 16.30 -10.56
N HIS A 125 -4.95 15.46 -9.54
CA HIS A 125 -6.05 15.45 -8.55
C HIS A 125 -5.83 16.44 -7.39
N LEU A 126 -4.58 16.64 -6.99
CA LEU A 126 -4.14 17.48 -5.88
C LEU A 126 -2.99 18.39 -6.34
N PRO A 127 -3.26 19.49 -7.06
CA PRO A 127 -2.22 20.37 -7.58
C PRO A 127 -1.31 21.00 -6.52
N GLN A 128 -1.75 21.05 -5.26
CA GLN A 128 -0.97 21.58 -4.14
C GLN A 128 -0.11 20.52 -3.42
N ALA A 129 -0.22 19.24 -3.79
CA ALA A 129 0.64 18.20 -3.24
C ALA A 129 2.11 18.52 -3.56
N SER A 130 2.98 18.38 -2.56
CA SER A 130 4.41 18.54 -2.74
C SER A 130 4.98 17.36 -3.53
N ILE A 131 6.11 17.57 -4.19
CA ILE A 131 6.85 16.47 -4.82
C ILE A 131 8.06 16.18 -3.92
N PRO A 132 8.09 15.02 -3.25
CA PRO A 132 9.15 14.71 -2.32
C PRO A 132 10.40 14.21 -3.04
N GLN A 133 11.54 14.29 -2.36
CA GLN A 133 12.66 13.39 -2.67
C GLN A 133 12.29 11.96 -2.22
N VAL A 134 12.83 10.95 -2.88
CA VAL A 134 12.78 9.57 -2.41
C VAL A 134 14.19 9.14 -2.02
N SER A 135 14.38 8.76 -0.75
CA SER A 135 15.65 8.22 -0.25
C SER A 135 15.50 6.74 0.06
N THR A 136 16.48 5.93 -0.30
CA THR A 136 16.44 4.48 -0.12
C THR A 136 17.63 4.00 0.69
N ILE A 137 17.38 3.07 1.62
CA ILE A 137 18.31 2.67 2.69
C ILE A 137 18.24 1.15 2.90
N VAL A 138 19.35 0.54 3.35
CA VAL A 138 19.38 -0.77 4.00
C VAL A 138 19.71 -0.53 5.47
N SER A 139 18.83 -0.93 6.38
CA SER A 139 18.88 -0.53 7.79
C SER A 139 18.97 -1.69 8.78
N GLY A 140 18.85 -2.93 8.31
CA GLY A 140 18.70 -4.09 9.17
C GLY A 140 17.26 -4.22 9.71
N PHE A 141 16.27 -3.87 8.89
CA PHE A 141 14.84 -3.87 9.24
C PHE A 141 14.49 -2.94 10.41
N TYR A 142 14.90 -1.67 10.35
CA TYR A 142 14.54 -0.70 11.39
C TYR A 142 13.16 -0.08 11.17
N ASN A 143 12.96 0.56 10.02
CA ASN A 143 11.70 1.16 9.61
C ASN A 143 11.48 0.92 8.11
N ASP A 144 10.22 0.78 7.68
CA ASP A 144 9.88 0.45 6.30
C ASP A 144 9.75 1.67 5.40
N VAL A 145 8.82 2.59 5.70
CA VAL A 145 8.57 3.82 4.95
C VAL A 145 8.27 4.96 5.92
N VAL A 146 9.12 5.99 5.90
CA VAL A 146 8.98 7.18 6.75
C VAL A 146 8.84 8.43 5.89
N LEU A 147 7.92 9.32 6.27
CA LEU A 147 7.73 10.63 5.64
C LEU A 147 8.30 11.71 6.56
N ALA A 148 9.23 12.52 6.05
CA ALA A 148 9.82 13.62 6.82
C ALA A 148 10.36 14.71 5.91
N ASP A 149 10.11 15.99 6.22
CA ASP A 149 10.68 17.15 5.52
C ASP A 149 10.64 17.08 3.99
N ASN A 150 9.49 16.70 3.42
CA ASN A 150 9.30 16.48 1.98
C ASN A 150 10.28 15.43 1.39
N ASN A 151 10.63 14.42 2.18
CA ASN A 151 11.38 13.24 1.80
C ASN A 151 10.58 11.98 2.17
N ILE A 152 10.62 10.98 1.30
CA ILE A 152 10.13 9.64 1.57
C ILE A 152 11.35 8.74 1.75
N ILE A 153 11.56 8.21 2.93
CA ILE A 153 12.70 7.36 3.27
C ILE A 153 12.22 5.91 3.32
N ILE A 154 12.81 5.04 2.50
CA ILE A 154 12.38 3.65 2.30
C ILE A 154 13.49 2.69 2.72
N GLY A 155 13.20 1.81 3.67
CA GLY A 155 14.03 0.64 3.97
C GLY A 155 13.80 -0.45 2.93
N LEU A 156 14.70 -0.57 1.95
CA LEU A 156 14.58 -1.54 0.86
C LEU A 156 14.68 -2.99 1.34
N ASP A 157 15.32 -3.21 2.47
CA ASP A 157 15.41 -4.50 3.14
C ASP A 157 14.03 -5.09 3.49
N TYR A 158 13.01 -4.26 3.73
CA TYR A 158 11.64 -4.76 3.90
C TYR A 158 11.04 -5.34 2.63
N PHE A 159 11.43 -4.85 1.44
CA PHE A 159 10.76 -5.17 0.18
C PHE A 159 11.49 -6.24 -0.64
N LEU A 160 12.18 -7.17 0.02
CA LEU A 160 12.81 -8.32 -0.62
C LEU A 160 11.78 -9.32 -1.16
N ILE A 161 12.21 -10.23 -2.03
CA ILE A 161 11.37 -11.31 -2.56
C ILE A 161 10.89 -12.25 -1.45
N GLU A 162 9.74 -12.92 -1.66
CA GLU A 162 9.14 -13.77 -0.63
C GLU A 162 10.06 -14.95 -0.22
N GLU A 163 10.92 -15.42 -1.12
CA GLU A 163 11.88 -16.49 -0.88
C GLU A 163 13.14 -16.04 -0.11
N SER A 164 13.25 -14.74 0.20
CA SER A 164 14.39 -14.19 0.93
C SER A 164 14.61 -14.90 2.26
N LYS A 165 15.89 -15.12 2.58
CA LYS A 165 16.31 -15.65 3.89
C LYS A 165 16.21 -14.60 4.98
N PHE A 166 16.16 -13.32 4.62
CA PHE A 166 16.09 -12.20 5.54
C PHE A 166 14.68 -11.64 5.60
N LYS A 167 14.11 -11.62 6.80
CA LYS A 167 12.78 -11.06 7.07
C LYS A 167 12.78 -10.45 8.47
N PRO A 168 12.03 -9.35 8.69
CA PRO A 168 11.82 -8.84 10.03
C PRO A 168 11.09 -9.90 10.87
N GLN A 169 11.59 -10.16 12.08
CA GLN A 169 11.09 -11.28 12.92
C GLN A 169 9.88 -10.89 13.76
N ASP A 170 9.67 -9.59 13.96
CA ASP A 170 8.62 -8.97 14.76
C ASP A 170 7.32 -8.75 13.94
N ILE A 171 7.38 -8.88 12.62
CA ILE A 171 6.22 -8.70 11.75
C ILE A 171 5.58 -10.07 11.40
N PRO A 172 4.26 -10.24 11.61
CA PRO A 172 3.55 -11.44 11.21
C PRO A 172 3.69 -11.77 9.71
N SER A 173 3.86 -13.05 9.39
CA SER A 173 4.08 -13.52 8.01
C SER A 173 2.98 -13.11 7.02
N PHE A 174 1.72 -13.02 7.45
CA PHE A 174 0.62 -12.59 6.58
C PHE A 174 0.72 -11.11 6.18
N ILE A 175 1.34 -10.26 7.01
CA ILE A 175 1.63 -8.87 6.68
C ILE A 175 2.80 -8.83 5.69
N LEU A 176 3.85 -9.62 5.93
CA LEU A 176 5.05 -9.69 5.11
C LEU A 176 4.82 -10.17 3.69
N LYS A 177 3.76 -10.95 3.42
CA LYS A 177 3.40 -11.33 2.04
C LYS A 177 3.22 -10.14 1.09
N ARG A 178 2.90 -8.97 1.64
CA ARG A 178 2.72 -7.75 0.86
C ARG A 178 4.00 -6.93 0.72
N TYR A 179 4.98 -7.17 1.60
CA TYR A 179 6.28 -6.52 1.54
C TYR A 179 7.16 -7.29 0.55
N ASN A 180 7.07 -6.87 -0.72
CA ASN A 180 7.79 -7.44 -1.84
C ASN A 180 8.13 -6.34 -2.87
N PRO A 181 9.00 -6.61 -3.86
CA PRO A 181 9.47 -5.58 -4.78
C PRO A 181 8.34 -4.94 -5.61
N ASP A 182 7.33 -5.72 -5.99
CA ASP A 182 6.20 -5.24 -6.79
C ASP A 182 5.35 -4.24 -5.99
N ASN A 183 5.19 -4.47 -4.70
CA ASN A 183 4.39 -3.64 -3.81
C ASN A 183 5.15 -2.47 -3.17
N LEU A 184 6.45 -2.29 -3.44
CA LEU A 184 7.23 -1.16 -2.93
C LEU A 184 6.53 0.18 -3.22
N VAL A 185 6.25 0.46 -4.49
CA VAL A 185 5.62 1.74 -4.88
C VAL A 185 4.18 1.86 -4.36
N PRO A 186 3.30 0.85 -4.49
CA PRO A 186 1.96 0.90 -3.90
C PRO A 186 1.94 1.19 -2.39
N ILE A 187 2.79 0.51 -1.60
CA ILE A 187 2.86 0.70 -0.14
C ILE A 187 3.40 2.10 0.16
N THR A 188 4.48 2.52 -0.51
CA THR A 188 5.04 3.86 -0.32
C THR A 188 4.02 4.96 -0.66
N MET A 189 3.30 4.82 -1.77
CA MET A 189 2.26 5.79 -2.16
C MET A 189 1.08 5.77 -1.19
N SER A 190 0.70 4.61 -0.64
CA SER A 190 -0.33 4.53 0.40
C SER A 190 0.07 5.31 1.66
N VAL A 191 1.32 5.16 2.13
CA VAL A 191 1.85 5.91 3.27
C VAL A 191 1.85 7.41 2.94
N TYR A 192 2.42 7.81 1.80
CA TYR A 192 2.47 9.21 1.37
C TYR A 192 1.09 9.85 1.22
N CYS A 193 0.13 9.15 0.61
CA CYS A 193 -1.20 9.70 0.33
C CYS A 193 -2.10 9.78 1.57
N SER A 194 -1.80 9.02 2.64
CA SER A 194 -2.60 9.03 3.86
C SER A 194 -2.74 10.42 4.49
N GLN A 195 -1.71 11.28 4.34
CA GLN A 195 -1.68 12.64 4.89
C GLN A 195 -2.71 13.60 4.25
N PHE A 196 -3.25 13.28 3.07
CA PHE A 196 -4.19 14.16 2.36
C PHE A 196 -5.64 13.99 2.82
N ASN A 197 -5.97 12.90 3.50
CA ASN A 197 -7.33 12.65 3.95
C ASN A 197 -7.61 13.42 5.24
N LYS A 198 -8.50 14.43 5.19
CA LYS A 198 -8.91 15.16 6.39
C LYS A 198 -9.87 14.29 7.20
N ILE A 199 -9.51 14.07 8.47
CA ILE A 199 -10.30 13.28 9.40
C ILE A 199 -10.98 14.17 10.45
N ASN A 200 -12.18 13.78 10.88
CA ASN A 200 -12.82 14.38 12.04
C ASN A 200 -12.44 13.58 13.31
N PRO A 201 -11.59 14.10 14.20
CA PRO A 201 -11.14 13.37 15.39
C PRO A 201 -12.24 13.15 16.43
N LEU A 202 -13.40 13.83 16.29
CA LEU A 202 -14.54 13.65 17.18
C LEU A 202 -15.48 12.52 16.74
N ASP A 203 -15.38 12.06 15.49
CA ASP A 203 -16.21 10.98 14.97
C ASP A 203 -15.48 9.63 15.05
N ASN A 204 -15.72 8.94 16.17
CA ASN A 204 -15.11 7.64 16.48
C ASN A 204 -15.95 6.44 15.98
N THR A 205 -16.92 6.66 15.09
CA THR A 205 -17.74 5.56 14.55
C THR A 205 -16.95 4.66 13.59
N MET A 206 -17.33 3.38 13.51
CA MET A 206 -16.70 2.44 12.58
C MET A 206 -16.80 2.93 11.14
N ILE A 207 -17.97 3.45 10.73
CA ILE A 207 -18.16 3.97 9.36
C ILE A 207 -17.22 5.14 9.05
N SER A 208 -16.92 6.00 10.01
CA SER A 208 -15.95 7.09 9.83
C SER A 208 -14.57 6.54 9.48
N GLU A 209 -14.07 5.56 10.24
CA GLU A 209 -12.79 4.92 9.96
C GLU A 209 -12.80 4.12 8.64
N MET A 210 -13.88 3.39 8.36
CA MET A 210 -14.06 2.67 7.09
C MET A 210 -13.95 3.62 5.89
N LEU A 211 -14.66 4.75 5.93
CA LEU A 211 -14.63 5.74 4.85
C LEU A 211 -13.28 6.45 4.76
N ASN A 212 -12.57 6.64 5.86
CA ASN A 212 -11.21 7.16 5.82
C ASN A 212 -10.26 6.23 5.05
N PHE A 213 -10.34 4.91 5.26
CA PHE A 213 -9.63 3.94 4.41
C PHE A 213 -10.15 3.98 2.97
N GLY A 214 -11.47 4.03 2.78
CA GLY A 214 -12.07 4.04 1.45
C GLY A 214 -11.64 5.22 0.58
N LYS A 215 -11.52 6.41 1.17
CA LYS A 215 -11.01 7.61 0.50
C LYS A 215 -9.55 7.46 0.07
N LEU A 216 -8.72 6.87 0.93
CA LEU A 216 -7.32 6.56 0.59
C LEU A 216 -7.25 5.59 -0.59
N TYR A 217 -7.98 4.48 -0.55
CA TYR A 217 -7.96 3.50 -1.64
C TYR A 217 -8.56 4.05 -2.94
N TYR A 218 -9.58 4.90 -2.86
CA TYR A 218 -10.12 5.60 -4.03
C TYR A 218 -9.08 6.52 -4.68
N LEU A 219 -8.33 7.29 -3.87
CA LEU A 219 -7.22 8.10 -4.35
C LEU A 219 -6.14 7.23 -5.00
N LEU A 220 -5.70 6.15 -4.34
CA LEU A 220 -4.68 5.24 -4.86
C LEU A 220 -5.10 4.61 -6.19
N GLN A 221 -6.35 4.17 -6.32
CA GLN A 221 -6.88 3.62 -7.58
C GLN A 221 -6.85 4.66 -8.72
N ALA A 222 -7.08 5.94 -8.43
CA ALA A 222 -7.02 7.01 -9.42
C ALA A 222 -5.58 7.33 -9.86
N ILE A 223 -4.62 7.29 -8.93
CA ILE A 223 -3.22 7.64 -9.22
C ILE A 223 -2.35 6.44 -9.68
N MET A 224 -2.82 5.22 -9.44
CA MET A 224 -2.17 3.97 -9.84
C MET A 224 -3.13 3.07 -10.64
N PRO A 225 -3.67 3.55 -11.79
CA PRO A 225 -4.76 2.88 -12.50
C PRO A 225 -4.40 1.55 -13.18
N CYS A 226 -3.10 1.21 -13.18
CA CYS A 226 -2.58 -0.06 -13.70
C CYS A 226 -2.36 -1.10 -12.61
N GLU A 227 -2.44 -0.70 -11.34
CA GLU A 227 -2.40 -1.64 -10.23
C GLU A 227 -3.75 -2.32 -10.08
N GLU A 228 -3.71 -3.62 -9.84
CA GLU A 228 -4.92 -4.40 -9.59
C GLU A 228 -5.49 -4.01 -8.21
N PRO A 229 -6.82 -3.78 -8.08
CA PRO A 229 -7.43 -3.32 -6.84
C PRO A 229 -7.09 -4.16 -5.61
N HIS A 230 -6.97 -5.49 -5.77
CA HIS A 230 -6.61 -6.37 -4.67
C HIS A 230 -5.21 -6.10 -4.12
N LYS A 231 -4.25 -5.65 -4.95
CA LYS A 231 -2.90 -5.28 -4.50
C LYS A 231 -2.91 -4.00 -3.67
N LEU A 232 -3.74 -3.01 -4.03
CA LEU A 232 -3.85 -1.74 -3.30
C LEU A 232 -4.31 -1.94 -1.85
N ILE A 233 -5.26 -2.84 -1.61
CA ILE A 233 -5.71 -3.19 -0.25
C ILE A 233 -4.83 -4.26 0.43
N GLY A 234 -4.03 -4.99 -0.35
CA GLY A 234 -3.13 -6.02 0.12
C GLY A 234 -3.77 -7.40 0.26
N TYR A 235 -4.80 -7.69 -0.52
CA TYR A 235 -5.43 -9.00 -0.60
C TYR A 235 -4.75 -9.88 -1.64
N SER A 236 -4.71 -11.19 -1.37
CA SER A 236 -4.54 -12.16 -2.45
C SER A 236 -5.72 -12.09 -3.42
N LEU A 237 -5.52 -12.55 -4.66
CA LEU A 237 -6.62 -12.60 -5.64
C LEU A 237 -7.78 -13.47 -5.14
N GLU A 238 -7.49 -14.57 -4.45
CA GLU A 238 -8.50 -15.43 -3.81
C GLU A 238 -9.32 -14.68 -2.74
N GLU A 239 -8.65 -13.92 -1.86
CA GLU A 239 -9.34 -13.12 -0.84
C GLU A 239 -10.21 -12.03 -1.46
N TRP A 240 -9.73 -11.40 -2.52
CA TRP A 240 -10.50 -10.42 -3.29
C TRP A 240 -11.76 -11.04 -3.90
N ASP A 241 -11.63 -12.21 -4.53
CA ASP A 241 -12.78 -12.92 -5.10
C ASP A 241 -13.79 -13.33 -4.02
N ILE A 242 -13.31 -13.80 -2.87
CA ILE A 242 -14.15 -14.16 -1.73
C ILE A 242 -14.96 -12.96 -1.25
N VAL A 243 -14.34 -11.79 -1.03
CA VAL A 243 -15.08 -10.63 -0.50
C VAL A 243 -16.09 -10.09 -1.51
N ASN A 244 -15.74 -10.06 -2.81
CA ASN A 244 -16.65 -9.57 -3.85
C ASN A 244 -17.85 -10.51 -4.03
N GLN A 245 -17.64 -11.84 -4.04
CA GLN A 245 -18.73 -12.80 -4.16
C GLN A 245 -19.68 -12.80 -2.95
N ASN A 246 -19.23 -12.28 -1.82
CA ASN A 246 -19.99 -12.25 -0.57
C ASN A 246 -20.33 -10.82 -0.11
N GLU A 247 -20.27 -9.83 -1.02
CA GLU A 247 -20.44 -8.40 -0.69
C GLU A 247 -21.75 -8.12 0.06
N GLU A 248 -22.87 -8.66 -0.42
CA GLU A 248 -24.19 -8.54 0.22
C GLU A 248 -24.20 -9.15 1.63
N THR A 249 -23.61 -10.35 1.79
CA THR A 249 -23.54 -11.02 3.09
C THR A 249 -22.68 -10.25 4.08
N ILE A 250 -21.52 -9.75 3.64
CA ILE A 250 -20.62 -8.92 4.46
C ILE A 250 -21.36 -7.66 4.91
N TYR A 251 -22.00 -6.94 4.00
CA TYR A 251 -22.76 -5.74 4.32
C TYR A 251 -23.93 -6.03 5.28
N GLY A 252 -24.66 -7.12 5.06
CA GLY A 252 -25.74 -7.58 5.95
C GLY A 252 -25.27 -7.76 7.40
N VAL A 253 -24.09 -8.34 7.62
CA VAL A 253 -23.50 -8.46 8.97
C VAL A 253 -23.29 -7.09 9.63
N PHE A 254 -22.82 -6.09 8.88
CA PHE A 254 -22.64 -4.74 9.40
C PHE A 254 -23.96 -4.05 9.76
N VAL A 255 -25.01 -4.28 8.98
CA VAL A 255 -26.37 -3.79 9.26
C VAL A 255 -26.96 -4.48 10.48
N ASP A 256 -27.03 -5.82 10.47
CA ASP A 256 -27.70 -6.63 11.49
C ASP A 256 -27.10 -6.42 12.88
N ARG A 257 -25.76 -6.30 12.93
CA ARG A 257 -25.01 -6.08 14.17
C ARG A 257 -24.78 -4.59 14.46
N LYS A 258 -25.37 -3.68 13.69
CA LYS A 258 -25.27 -2.22 13.86
C LYS A 258 -23.82 -1.71 13.91
N LEU A 259 -22.91 -2.36 13.19
CA LEU A 259 -21.47 -2.11 13.27
C LEU A 259 -21.07 -0.74 12.74
N PHE A 260 -21.79 -0.19 11.75
CA PHE A 260 -21.45 1.11 11.16
C PHE A 260 -21.34 2.23 12.20
N PHE A 261 -22.18 2.21 13.24
CA PHE A 261 -22.20 3.24 14.27
C PHE A 261 -21.51 2.80 15.58
N GLU A 262 -20.86 1.65 15.59
CA GLU A 262 -20.06 1.18 16.72
C GLU A 262 -18.88 2.11 16.98
N THR A 263 -18.59 2.38 18.24
CA THR A 263 -17.48 3.27 18.67
C THR A 263 -16.44 2.54 19.52
N ASN A 264 -16.75 1.35 20.04
CA ASN A 264 -15.83 0.55 20.83
C ASN A 264 -14.60 0.11 20.00
N HIS A 265 -13.40 0.53 20.42
CA HIS A 265 -12.16 0.25 19.70
C HIS A 265 -11.85 -1.25 19.55
N LEU A 266 -12.13 -2.07 20.56
CA LEU A 266 -11.88 -3.51 20.47
C LEU A 266 -12.80 -4.18 19.45
N THR A 267 -14.06 -3.73 19.36
CA THR A 267 -14.99 -4.20 18.33
C THR A 267 -14.53 -3.73 16.95
N LYS A 268 -14.21 -2.44 16.77
CA LYS A 268 -13.69 -1.90 15.50
C LYS A 268 -12.45 -2.62 15.00
N ASN A 269 -11.49 -2.88 15.88
CA ASN A 269 -10.25 -3.57 15.52
C ASN A 269 -10.51 -4.95 14.89
N LYS A 270 -11.55 -5.68 15.31
CA LYS A 270 -11.87 -6.99 14.71
C LYS A 270 -12.18 -6.91 13.21
N TYR A 271 -12.69 -5.78 12.72
CA TYR A 271 -13.10 -5.60 11.31
C TYR A 271 -12.14 -4.71 10.51
N LEU A 272 -11.46 -3.77 11.17
CA LEU A 272 -10.60 -2.77 10.50
C LEU A 272 -9.11 -3.12 10.51
N SER A 273 -8.64 -3.84 11.53
CA SER A 273 -7.21 -4.08 11.70
C SER A 273 -6.65 -5.12 10.73
N GLU A 274 -5.33 -5.11 10.64
CA GLU A 274 -4.54 -6.17 10.01
C GLU A 274 -4.67 -7.46 10.80
N ARG A 275 -5.23 -8.47 10.15
CA ARG A 275 -5.35 -9.81 10.72
C ARG A 275 -5.45 -10.86 9.61
N PRO A 276 -5.10 -12.13 9.88
CA PRO A 276 -5.21 -13.17 8.86
C PRO A 276 -6.63 -13.36 8.35
N LYS A 277 -7.63 -13.34 9.25
CA LYS A 277 -9.05 -13.56 8.93
C LYS A 277 -9.98 -12.80 9.89
N THR A 278 -11.14 -12.39 9.41
CA THR A 278 -12.25 -11.80 10.19
C THR A 278 -13.29 -12.87 10.53
N PHE A 279 -13.00 -13.67 11.57
CA PHE A 279 -13.85 -14.79 11.99
C PHE A 279 -15.28 -14.41 12.39
N GLU A 280 -15.49 -13.15 12.78
CA GLU A 280 -16.80 -12.60 13.10
C GLU A 280 -17.76 -12.64 11.91
N ILE A 281 -17.25 -12.66 10.68
CA ILE A 281 -18.01 -12.80 9.43
C ILE A 281 -17.95 -14.25 8.95
N SER A 282 -16.74 -14.77 8.70
CA SER A 282 -16.52 -16.12 8.20
C SER A 282 -15.05 -16.53 8.36
N PRO A 283 -14.71 -17.82 8.52
CA PRO A 283 -13.33 -18.30 8.49
C PRO A 283 -12.56 -17.98 7.21
N SER A 284 -13.26 -17.74 6.08
CA SER A 284 -12.64 -17.38 4.80
C SER A 284 -12.47 -15.87 4.60
N CYS A 285 -13.16 -15.04 5.40
CA CYS A 285 -13.14 -13.59 5.24
C CYS A 285 -11.77 -13.02 5.66
N PRO A 286 -11.06 -12.25 4.82
CA PRO A 286 -9.77 -11.67 5.17
C PRO A 286 -9.90 -10.60 6.28
N GLY A 287 -8.75 -10.19 6.85
CA GLY A 287 -8.67 -8.97 7.67
C GLY A 287 -8.98 -7.70 6.86
N ARG A 288 -8.98 -6.54 7.52
CA ARG A 288 -9.31 -5.24 6.88
C ARG A 288 -10.66 -5.20 6.15
N ILE A 289 -11.60 -6.09 6.47
CA ILE A 289 -12.86 -6.18 5.74
C ILE A 289 -13.69 -4.89 5.83
N GLY A 290 -13.62 -4.17 6.96
CA GLY A 290 -14.26 -2.86 7.09
C GLY A 290 -13.61 -1.80 6.20
N ALA A 291 -12.29 -1.87 5.99
CA ALA A 291 -11.58 -0.98 5.07
C ALA A 291 -11.98 -1.25 3.61
N TRP A 292 -12.09 -2.54 3.24
CA TRP A 292 -12.63 -2.96 1.93
C TRP A 292 -14.05 -2.44 1.72
N LEU A 293 -14.95 -2.69 2.68
CA LEU A 293 -16.35 -2.26 2.57
C LEU A 293 -16.47 -0.72 2.53
N GLY A 294 -15.65 -0.01 3.31
CA GLY A 294 -15.54 1.44 3.25
C GLY A 294 -15.12 1.94 1.87
N TRP A 295 -14.20 1.24 1.20
CA TRP A 295 -13.81 1.54 -0.17
C TRP A 295 -14.97 1.37 -1.16
N ARG A 296 -15.73 0.26 -1.07
CA ARG A 296 -16.94 0.04 -1.90
C ARG A 296 -17.96 1.16 -1.74
N ILE A 297 -18.17 1.61 -0.50
CA ILE A 297 -19.09 2.72 -0.20
C ILE A 297 -18.59 4.03 -0.81
N VAL A 298 -17.30 4.35 -0.72
CA VAL A 298 -16.72 5.56 -1.33
C VAL A 298 -16.83 5.51 -2.86
N GLU A 299 -16.60 4.35 -3.49
CA GLU A 299 -16.81 4.18 -4.93
C GLU A 299 -18.26 4.48 -5.32
N SER A 300 -19.23 3.92 -4.57
CA SER A 300 -20.65 4.20 -4.78
C SER A 300 -21.01 5.68 -4.59
N TYR A 301 -20.42 6.34 -3.59
CA TYR A 301 -20.56 7.78 -3.39
C TYR A 301 -20.06 8.59 -4.59
N MET A 302 -18.86 8.30 -5.09
CA MET A 302 -18.31 9.04 -6.22
C MET A 302 -19.07 8.77 -7.53
N GLN A 303 -19.63 7.57 -7.70
CA GLN A 303 -20.51 7.25 -8.83
C GLN A 303 -21.83 8.03 -8.78
N ASN A 304 -22.43 8.18 -7.59
CA ASN A 304 -23.68 8.91 -7.40
C ASN A 304 -23.50 10.44 -7.34
N ASN A 305 -22.25 10.91 -7.20
CA ASN A 305 -21.92 12.33 -7.09
C ASN A 305 -20.81 12.71 -8.10
N PRO A 306 -21.06 12.62 -9.42
CA PRO A 306 -20.02 12.75 -10.45
C PRO A 306 -19.34 14.13 -10.54
N ASN A 307 -19.95 15.14 -9.91
CA ASN A 307 -19.39 16.50 -9.85
C ASN A 307 -18.41 16.68 -8.67
N VAL A 308 -18.35 15.74 -7.73
CA VAL A 308 -17.43 15.79 -6.60
C VAL A 308 -16.04 15.35 -7.09
N SER A 309 -15.06 16.23 -6.90
CA SER A 309 -13.66 15.93 -7.17
C SER A 309 -13.02 15.09 -6.06
N ILE A 310 -11.90 14.42 -6.37
CA ILE A 310 -11.12 13.69 -5.36
C ILE A 310 -10.65 14.61 -4.23
N LYS A 311 -10.31 15.87 -4.56
CA LYS A 311 -9.94 16.86 -3.54
C LYS A 311 -11.10 17.10 -2.58
N GLU A 312 -12.29 17.37 -3.08
CA GLU A 312 -13.49 17.61 -2.25
C GLU A 312 -13.84 16.36 -1.41
N LEU A 313 -13.71 15.16 -1.97
CA LEU A 313 -13.88 13.91 -1.24
C LEU A 313 -12.93 13.81 -0.03
N LEU A 314 -11.64 14.11 -0.23
CA LEU A 314 -10.61 14.04 0.82
C LEU A 314 -10.74 15.16 1.85
N GLU A 315 -11.29 16.31 1.46
CA GLU A 315 -11.53 17.44 2.36
C GLU A 315 -12.83 17.33 3.17
N ASN A 316 -13.80 16.52 2.69
CA ASN A 316 -15.08 16.33 3.37
C ASN A 316 -14.93 15.47 4.62
N THR A 317 -15.04 16.08 5.80
CA THR A 317 -14.94 15.39 7.10
C THR A 317 -16.27 14.84 7.60
N ASN A 318 -17.38 15.08 6.90
CA ASN A 318 -18.71 14.56 7.24
C ASN A 318 -18.93 13.17 6.64
N ASN A 319 -18.26 12.17 7.24
CA ASN A 319 -18.32 10.78 6.80
C ASN A 319 -19.76 10.20 6.85
N LYS A 320 -20.60 10.67 7.77
CA LYS A 320 -22.02 10.27 7.84
C LYS A 320 -22.80 10.72 6.60
N ASP A 321 -22.57 11.93 6.12
CA ASP A 321 -23.20 12.44 4.90
C ASP A 321 -22.73 11.68 3.66
N ILE A 322 -21.41 11.42 3.54
CA ILE A 322 -20.85 10.56 2.47
C ILE A 322 -21.52 9.19 2.49
N PHE A 323 -21.67 8.56 3.66
CA PHE A 323 -22.32 7.26 3.79
C PHE A 323 -23.77 7.29 3.28
N PHE A 324 -24.58 8.29 3.65
CA PHE A 324 -25.97 8.36 3.18
C PHE A 324 -26.08 8.70 1.70
N GLN A 325 -25.29 9.65 1.21
CA GLN A 325 -25.26 10.04 -0.20
C GLN A 325 -24.64 8.97 -1.10
N SER A 326 -23.93 7.99 -0.52
CA SER A 326 -23.42 6.85 -1.28
C SER A 326 -24.52 6.00 -1.90
N LEU A 327 -25.71 6.00 -1.30
CA LEU A 327 -26.82 5.11 -1.63
C LEU A 327 -26.40 3.63 -1.71
N TYR A 328 -25.30 3.27 -1.05
CA TYR A 328 -24.68 1.96 -1.19
C TYR A 328 -25.59 0.87 -0.60
N LYS A 329 -26.01 -0.03 -1.49
CA LYS A 329 -26.80 -1.23 -1.19
C LYS A 329 -26.30 -2.34 -2.12
N PRO A 330 -25.44 -3.23 -1.63
CA PRO A 330 -24.99 -4.36 -2.44
C PRO A 330 -26.15 -5.34 -2.63
N GLY A 331 -26.32 -5.81 -3.87
CA GLY A 331 -27.48 -6.59 -4.32
C GLY A 331 -27.80 -6.34 -5.78
#